data_AF-A0A016C1S0-F1
#
_entry.id   AF-A0A016C1S0-F1
#
_cell.length_a   1.000
_cell.length_b   1.000
_cell.length_c   1.000
_cell.angle_alpha   90.00
_cell.angle_beta   90.00
_cell.angle_gamma   90.00
#
_symmetry.space_group_name_H-M   'P 1'
#
loop_
_entity.id
_entity.type
_entity.pdbx_description
1 polymer ?
#
loop_
_entity_poly.entity_id
_entity_poly.type
_entity_poly.pdbx_seq_one_letter_code
_entity_poly.pdbx_strand_id
1 'polypeptide(L)'
;MSVELNHYIEITRSRIHQIYRELETSDKVITVDLVRKLYYGVDEESKTLLQVFREHNEQSRKLIGKDFVSKTVQRYETTTRYLEEFIK
;
A
#
# COMPACT_ATOMS: atom_id res chain seq x y z
N MET A 1 -3.36 6.21 36.87
CA MET A 1 -2.14 6.22 36.04
C MET A 1 -1.60 4.81 35.77
N SER A 2 -1.22 3.99 36.75
CA SER A 2 -0.67 2.63 36.49
C SER A 2 -1.70 1.62 35.94
N VAL A 3 -2.96 1.70 36.39
CA VAL A 3 -4.03 0.80 35.93
C VAL A 3 -4.36 1.00 34.44
N GLU A 4 -4.42 2.25 33.99
CA GLU A 4 -4.71 2.59 32.59
C GLU A 4 -3.58 2.17 31.65
N LEU A 5 -2.32 2.34 32.08
CA LEU A 5 -1.16 1.89 31.31
C LEU A 5 -1.15 0.36 31.16
N ASN A 6 -1.40 -0.36 32.26
CA ASN A 6 -1.48 -1.82 32.21
C ASN A 6 -2.62 -2.28 31.31
N HIS A 7 -3.78 -1.63 31.40
CA HIS A 7 -4.91 -1.93 30.53
C HIS A 7 -4.58 -1.70 29.04
N TYR A 8 -3.88 -0.61 28.72
CA TYR A 8 -3.42 -0.33 27.37
C TYR A 8 -2.44 -1.39 26.85
N ILE A 9 -1.53 -1.87 27.71
CA ILE A 9 -0.61 -2.96 27.37
C ILE A 9 -1.39 -4.26 27.08
N GLU A 10 -2.40 -4.59 27.88
CA GLU A 10 -3.23 -5.78 27.65
C GLU A 10 -4.04 -5.71 26.34
N ILE A 11 -4.59 -4.54 26.01
CA ILE A 11 -5.27 -4.32 24.72
C ILE A 11 -4.30 -4.53 23.56
N THR A 12 -3.10 -3.95 23.67
CA THR A 12 -2.05 -4.06 22.66
C THR A 12 -1.66 -5.52 22.43
N ARG A 13 -1.43 -6.27 23.52
CA ARG A 13 -1.09 -7.69 23.46
C ARG A 13 -2.23 -8.51 22.82
N SER A 14 -3.46 -8.23 23.21
CA SER A 14 -4.65 -8.91 22.66
C SER A 14 -4.79 -8.71 21.15
N ARG A 15 -4.55 -7.50 20.66
CA ARG A 15 -4.55 -7.19 19.22
C ARG A 15 -3.46 -7.92 18.45
N ILE A 16 -2.23 -7.95 18.98
CA ILE A 16 -1.11 -8.67 18.35
C ILE A 16 -1.43 -10.18 18.27
N HIS A 17 -1.99 -10.76 19.33
CA HIS A 17 -2.40 -12.17 19.32
C HIS A 17 -3.51 -12.46 18.31
N GLN A 18 -4.46 -11.53 18.13
CA GLN A 18 -5.49 -11.68 17.13
C GLN A 18 -4.91 -11.71 15.71
N ILE A 19 -4.03 -10.75 15.38
CA ILE A 19 -3.34 -10.69 14.08
C ILE A 19 -2.55 -11.98 13.81
N TYR A 20 -1.83 -12.47 14.82
CA TYR A 20 -1.06 -13.72 14.68
C TYR A 20 -1.96 -14.91 14.33
N ARG A 21 -3.11 -15.06 15.01
CA ARG A 21 -4.06 -16.14 14.71
C ARG A 21 -4.67 -16.02 13.31
N GLU A 22 -4.96 -14.80 12.86
CA GLU A 22 -5.49 -14.55 11.52
C GLU A 22 -4.46 -14.91 10.43
N LEU A 23 -3.18 -14.63 10.67
CA LEU A 23 -2.09 -15.02 9.77
C LEU A 23 -1.87 -16.53 9.74
N GLU A 24 -1.91 -17.18 10.90
CA GLU A 24 -1.82 -18.65 11.01
C GLU A 24 -2.99 -19.34 10.28
N THR A 25 -4.21 -18.81 10.43
CA THR A 25 -5.41 -19.36 9.76
C THR A 25 -5.37 -19.15 8.24
N SER A 26 -4.70 -18.09 7.76
CA SER A 26 -4.61 -17.76 6.33
C SER A 26 -3.41 -18.41 5.62
N ASP A 27 -2.68 -19.30 6.29
CA ASP A 27 -1.47 -19.97 5.79
C ASP A 27 -0.42 -18.99 5.20
N LYS A 28 -0.41 -17.76 5.73
CA LYS A 28 0.55 -16.73 5.33
C LYS A 28 1.85 -16.90 6.12
N VAL A 29 2.98 -16.64 5.47
CA VAL A 29 4.28 -16.61 6.16
C VAL A 29 4.26 -15.50 7.20
N ILE A 30 4.30 -15.88 8.48
CA ILE A 30 4.26 -14.94 9.59
C ILE A 30 5.63 -14.26 9.72
N THR A 31 5.67 -12.96 9.45
CA THR A 31 6.86 -12.12 9.65
C THR A 31 6.56 -10.97 10.60
N VAL A 32 7.59 -10.46 11.28
CA VAL A 32 7.45 -9.32 12.20
C VAL A 32 6.96 -8.08 11.46
N ASP A 33 7.44 -7.85 10.23
CA ASP A 33 7.00 -6.71 9.43
C ASP A 33 5.53 -6.83 9.01
N LEU A 34 5.05 -8.03 8.69
CA LEU A 34 3.63 -8.28 8.38
C LEU A 34 2.72 -8.03 9.59
N VAL A 35 3.08 -8.58 10.76
CA VAL A 35 2.32 -8.35 12.00
C VAL A 35 2.32 -6.86 12.36
N ARG A 36 3.45 -6.16 12.19
CA ARG A 36 3.56 -4.72 12.41
C ARG A 36 2.66 -3.93 11.46
N LYS A 37 2.67 -4.25 10.17
CA LYS A 37 1.82 -3.61 9.14
C LYS A 37 0.34 -3.75 9.50
N LEU A 38 -0.12 -4.98 9.78
CA LEU A 38 -1.50 -5.25 10.16
C LEU A 38 -1.90 -4.55 11.47
N TYR A 39 -1.00 -4.48 12.44
CA TYR A 39 -1.26 -3.79 13.71
C TYR A 39 -1.49 -2.28 13.52
N TYR A 40 -0.76 -1.64 12.60
CA TYR A 40 -0.96 -0.23 12.26
C TYR A 40 -2.04 0.00 11.21
N GLY A 41 -2.72 -1.05 10.73
CA GLY A 41 -3.70 -0.95 9.64
C GLY A 41 -3.06 -0.52 8.31
N VAL A 42 -1.75 -0.71 8.15
CA VAL A 42 -1.03 -0.46 6.91
C VAL A 42 -1.25 -1.67 6.02
N ASP A 43 -2.16 -1.54 5.07
CA ASP A 43 -2.43 -2.59 4.09
C ASP A 43 -1.19 -2.86 3.23
N GLU A 44 -0.92 -4.14 2.96
CA GLU A 44 0.25 -4.58 2.18
C GLU A 44 0.24 -4.05 0.75
N GLU A 45 -0.92 -3.63 0.25
CA GLU A 45 -1.12 -3.19 -1.13
C GLU A 45 -1.53 -1.72 -1.26
N SER A 46 -1.19 -0.86 -0.30
CA SER A 46 -1.36 0.58 -0.50
C SER A 46 -0.43 1.11 -1.61
N LYS A 47 -0.90 1.08 -2.85
CA LYS A 47 -0.20 1.72 -3.97
C LYS A 47 -0.20 3.22 -3.76
N THR A 48 0.96 3.84 -3.86
CA THR A 48 1.04 5.30 -3.85
C THR A 48 0.39 5.84 -5.12
N LEU A 49 -0.11 7.08 -5.07
CA LEU A 49 -0.70 7.73 -6.26
C LEU A 49 0.28 7.69 -7.45
N LEU A 50 1.57 7.93 -7.21
CA LEU A 50 2.61 7.85 -8.25
C LEU A 50 2.80 6.43 -8.80
N GLN A 51 2.72 5.39 -7.97
CA GLN A 51 2.78 4.01 -8.44
C GLN A 51 1.61 3.69 -9.37
N VAL A 52 0.39 4.10 -9.01
CA VAL A 52 -0.81 3.90 -9.85
C VAL A 52 -0.65 4.59 -11.21
N PHE A 53 -0.18 5.84 -11.24
CA PHE A 53 0.05 6.56 -12.49
C PHE A 53 1.14 5.92 -13.36
N ARG A 54 2.22 5.42 -12.74
CA ARG A 54 3.30 4.73 -13.47
C ARG A 54 2.81 3.44 -14.11
N GLU A 55 2.07 2.62 -13.37
CA GLU A 55 1.47 1.38 -13.89
C GLU A 55 0.49 1.67 -15.04
N HIS A 56 -0.38 2.66 -14.87
CA HIS A 56 -1.32 3.09 -15.91
C HIS A 56 -0.59 3.50 -17.20
N ASN A 57 0.46 4.33 -17.11
CA ASN A 57 1.19 4.78 -18.29
C ASN A 57 1.92 3.63 -19.01
N GLU A 58 2.46 2.66 -18.25
CA GLU A 58 3.09 1.48 -18.82
C GLU A 58 2.07 0.65 -19.62
N GLN A 59 0.86 0.45 -19.07
CA GLN A 59 -0.24 -0.22 -19.76
C GLN A 59 -0.68 0.55 -21.00
N SER A 60 -0.87 1.87 -20.90
CA SER A 60 -1.23 2.71 -22.05
C SER A 60 -0.18 2.67 -23.16
N ARG A 61 1.12 2.60 -22.81
CA ARG A 61 2.22 2.50 -23.77
C ARG A 61 2.16 1.21 -24.58
N LYS A 62 1.84 0.08 -23.94
CA LYS A 62 1.67 -1.23 -24.59
C LYS A 62 0.48 -1.25 -25.58
N LEU A 63 -0.46 -0.33 -25.42
CA LEU A 63 -1.67 -0.20 -26.23
C LEU A 63 -1.56 0.90 -27.31
N ILE A 64 -0.37 1.48 -27.52
CA ILE A 64 -0.13 2.43 -28.61
C ILE A 64 -0.36 1.74 -29.96
N GLY A 65 -1.17 2.36 -30.81
CA GLY A 65 -1.54 1.83 -32.13
C GLY A 65 -2.73 0.86 -32.10
N LYS A 66 -3.28 0.57 -30.92
CA LYS A 66 -4.58 -0.11 -30.74
C LYS A 66 -5.61 0.87 -30.19
N ASP A 67 -5.54 1.13 -28.89
CA ASP A 67 -6.51 1.96 -28.16
C ASP A 67 -5.96 3.35 -27.85
N PHE A 68 -4.64 3.52 -27.90
CA PHE A 68 -3.98 4.78 -27.60
C PHE A 68 -3.14 5.31 -28.77
N VAL A 69 -3.14 6.63 -28.92
CA VAL A 69 -2.20 7.34 -29.79
C VAL A 69 -1.01 7.79 -28.95
N SER A 70 0.20 7.76 -29.53
CA SER A 70 1.45 8.14 -28.84
C SER A 70 1.36 9.49 -28.11
N LYS A 71 0.74 10.50 -28.73
CA LYS A 71 0.52 11.83 -28.13
C LYS A 71 -0.29 11.79 -26.83
N THR A 72 -1.24 10.87 -26.72
CA THR A 72 -2.05 10.69 -25.50
C THR A 72 -1.20 10.11 -24.37
N VAL A 73 -0.40 9.08 -24.65
CA VAL A 73 0.51 8.49 -23.64
C VAL A 73 1.55 9.50 -23.17
N GLN A 74 2.10 10.29 -24.08
CA GLN A 74 3.04 11.37 -23.74
C GLN A 74 2.43 12.42 -22.80
N ARG A 75 1.13 12.72 -22.94
CA ARG A 75 0.42 13.61 -22.01
C ARG A 75 0.33 12.99 -20.62
N TYR A 76 -0.01 11.71 -20.51
CA TYR A 76 -0.08 11.03 -19.20
C TYR A 76 1.28 10.99 -18.50
N GLU A 77 2.36 10.75 -19.25
CA GLU A 77 3.73 10.81 -18.73
C GLU A 77 4.09 12.22 -18.23
N THR A 78 3.69 13.25 -18.99
CA THR A 78 3.90 14.66 -18.60
C THR A 78 3.15 15.00 -17.31
N THR A 79 1.88 14.60 -17.19
CA THR A 79 1.08 14.78 -15.97
C THR A 79 1.71 14.06 -14.77
N THR A 80 2.23 12.84 -14.98
CA THR A 80 2.89 12.06 -13.92
C THR A 80 4.16 12.75 -13.44
N ARG A 81 4.93 13.36 -14.35
CA ARG A 81 6.11 14.16 -13.99
C ARG A 81 5.75 15.39 -13.15
N TYR A 82 4.73 16.15 -13.54
CA TYR A 82 4.28 17.30 -12.74
C TYR A 82 3.74 16.90 -11.37
N LEU A 83 3.08 15.74 -11.29
CA LEU A 83 2.63 15.18 -10.01
C LEU A 83 3.83 14.78 -9.12
N GLU A 84 4.88 14.21 -9.71
CA GLU A 84 6.11 13.87 -8.98
C GLU A 84 6.85 15.12 -8.48
N GLU A 85 6.88 16.20 -9.28
CA GLU A 85 7.41 17.50 -8.86
C GLU A 85 6.57 18.18 -7.77
N PHE A 86 5.26 18.02 -7.79
CA PHE A 86 4.34 18.61 -6.80
C PHE A 86 4.41 17.91 -5.43
N ILE A 87 4.65 16.60 -5.40
CA ILE A 87 4.72 15.82 -4.16
C ILE A 87 6.05 16.01 -3.41
N LYS A 88 7.10 16.49 -4.10
CA LYS A 88 8.38 16.86 -3.49
C LYS A 88 8.25 18.09 -2.59
#